data_AF-A0A223ZJV5-F1
#
_entry.id   AF-A0A223ZJV5-F1
#
_cell.length_a   1.000
_cell.length_b   1.000
_cell.length_c   1.000
_cell.angle_alpha   90.00
_cell.angle_beta   90.00
_cell.angle_gamma   90.00
#
_symmetry.space_group_name_H-M   'P 1'
#
loop_
_entity.id
_entity.type
_entity.pdbx_description
1 polymer ?
#
loop_
_entity_poly.entity_id
_entity_poly.type
_entity_poly.pdbx_seq_one_letter_code
_entity_poly.pdbx_strand_id
1 'polypeptide(L)'
;DVMAGVSPGMVVGVTTEAIAGEGLIVTAGGIDAHIHFISPQQIFTALASGVTTFIGGGTGPATGTNATTCTPGSGHLRLMLESTDAFPMNFGFTGKGNSSA
;
A
#
# COMPACT_ATOMS: atom_id res chain seq x y z
N ASP A 1 -16.25 28.72 -17.98
CA ASP A 1 -17.04 29.73 -18.72
C ASP A 1 -16.21 30.86 -19.34
N VAL A 2 -15.04 31.20 -18.77
CA VAL A 2 -14.17 32.30 -19.27
C VAL A 2 -12.85 31.83 -19.91
N MET A 3 -12.50 30.55 -19.80
CA MET A 3 -11.30 29.95 -20.40
C MET A 3 -11.70 29.02 -21.55
N ALA A 4 -10.99 29.10 -22.67
CA ALA A 4 -11.14 28.15 -23.77
C ALA A 4 -10.40 26.83 -23.48
N GLY A 5 -10.93 25.70 -23.95
CA GLY A 5 -10.22 24.41 -23.94
C GLY A 5 -10.14 23.68 -22.59
N VAL A 6 -10.94 24.06 -21.59
CA VAL A 6 -11.00 23.31 -20.32
C VAL A 6 -11.51 21.89 -20.58
N SER A 7 -10.73 20.88 -20.20
CA SER A 7 -11.08 19.47 -20.42
C SER A 7 -12.33 19.05 -19.62
N PRO A 8 -13.18 18.16 -20.15
CA PRO A 8 -14.30 17.59 -19.39
C PRO A 8 -13.79 16.95 -18.09
N GLY A 9 -14.43 17.27 -16.96
CA GLY A 9 -14.05 16.77 -15.64
C GLY A 9 -12.93 17.55 -14.93
N MET A 10 -12.35 18.59 -15.55
CA MET A 10 -11.23 19.37 -14.99
C MET A 10 -11.63 20.81 -14.59
N VAL A 11 -12.86 21.00 -14.13
CA VAL A 11 -13.33 22.31 -13.65
C VAL A 11 -12.87 22.53 -12.21
N VAL A 12 -12.18 23.64 -11.97
CA VAL A 12 -11.86 24.13 -10.62
C VAL A 12 -13.01 25.01 -10.12
N GLY A 13 -13.62 24.65 -8.99
CA GLY A 13 -14.77 25.33 -8.42
C GLY A 13 -14.57 25.71 -6.95
N VAL A 14 -15.66 26.13 -6.29
CA VAL A 14 -15.64 26.58 -4.88
C VAL A 14 -15.30 25.47 -3.87
N THR A 15 -15.30 24.21 -4.30
CA THR A 15 -14.99 23.03 -3.48
C THR A 15 -13.72 22.31 -3.93
N THR A 16 -12.88 22.96 -4.74
CA THR A 16 -11.63 22.38 -5.24
C THR A 16 -10.45 22.90 -4.43
N GLU A 17 -9.69 21.99 -3.82
CA GLU A 17 -8.38 22.30 -3.21
C GLU A 17 -7.29 22.29 -4.28
N ALA A 18 -6.24 23.10 -4.10
CA ALA A 18 -5.09 23.21 -4.99
C ALA A 18 -3.80 22.77 -4.29
N ILE A 19 -3.03 21.89 -4.95
CA ILE A 19 -1.66 21.55 -4.58
C ILE A 19 -0.75 22.12 -5.67
N ALA A 20 0.19 23.01 -5.28
CA ALA A 20 1.15 23.62 -6.19
C ALA A 20 2.13 22.57 -6.75
N GLY A 21 2.19 22.44 -8.07
CA GLY A 21 2.99 21.42 -8.78
C GLY A 21 4.14 22.00 -9.62
N GLU A 22 4.24 23.32 -9.73
CA GLU A 22 5.26 24.00 -10.51
C GLU A 22 6.67 23.68 -9.99
N GLY A 23 7.57 23.28 -10.91
CA GLY A 23 8.94 22.89 -10.56
C GLY A 23 9.08 21.53 -9.87
N LEU A 24 7.98 20.79 -9.67
CA LEU A 24 7.99 19.46 -9.05
C LEU A 24 7.77 18.35 -10.09
N ILE A 25 8.16 17.14 -9.74
CA ILE A 25 7.81 15.91 -10.48
C ILE A 25 6.78 15.15 -9.66
N VAL A 26 5.68 14.77 -10.30
CA VAL A 26 4.64 13.92 -9.71
C VAL A 26 4.76 12.52 -10.30
N THR A 27 4.79 11.51 -9.44
CA THR A 27 4.78 10.09 -9.83
C THR A 27 3.61 9.37 -9.15
N ALA A 28 3.26 8.19 -9.66
CA ALA A 28 2.45 7.26 -8.88
C ALA A 28 3.22 6.85 -7.61
N GLY A 29 2.48 6.44 -6.57
CA GLY A 29 3.09 5.79 -5.41
C GLY A 29 3.66 4.42 -5.78
N GLY A 30 4.81 4.08 -5.19
CA GLY A 30 5.48 2.82 -5.42
C GLY A 30 4.67 1.62 -4.92
N ILE A 31 4.86 0.48 -5.59
CA ILE A 31 4.28 -0.82 -5.21
C ILE A 31 5.45 -1.75 -4.91
N ASP A 32 5.55 -2.22 -3.68
CA ASP A 32 6.48 -3.30 -3.31
C ASP A 32 5.70 -4.61 -3.19
N ALA A 33 6.02 -5.56 -4.07
CA ALA A 33 5.35 -6.84 -4.18
C ALA A 33 6.11 -8.02 -3.54
N HIS A 34 7.15 -7.74 -2.75
CA HIS A 34 7.92 -8.76 -2.03
C HIS A 34 8.09 -8.36 -0.55
N ILE A 35 6.97 -8.11 0.13
CA ILE A 35 7.00 -7.70 1.53
C ILE A 35 6.94 -8.90 2.48
N HIS A 36 7.94 -8.99 3.35
CA HIS A 36 7.87 -9.83 4.53
C HIS A 36 7.28 -9.00 5.68
N PHE A 37 6.07 -9.32 6.14
CA PHE A 37 5.42 -8.59 7.24
C PHE A 37 6.01 -8.96 8.62
N ILE A 38 7.31 -8.70 8.80
CA ILE A 38 8.11 -8.98 10.01
C ILE A 38 7.81 -7.96 11.09
N SER A 39 7.80 -6.68 10.73
CA SER A 39 7.64 -5.57 11.67
C SER A 39 6.75 -4.47 11.08
N PRO A 40 5.90 -3.80 11.89
CA PRO A 40 5.09 -2.68 11.40
C PRO A 40 5.94 -1.45 11.06
N GLN A 41 7.15 -1.33 11.61
CA GLN A 41 8.02 -0.17 11.38
C GLN A 41 8.40 0.01 9.91
N GLN A 42 8.42 -1.07 9.12
CA GLN A 42 8.74 -1.00 7.68
C GLN A 42 7.73 -0.14 6.88
N ILE A 43 6.48 0.00 7.37
CA ILE A 43 5.44 0.84 6.76
C ILE A 43 5.91 2.30 6.70
N PHE A 44 6.48 2.81 7.80
CA PHE A 44 6.95 4.19 7.86
C PHE A 44 8.13 4.44 6.94
N THR A 45 9.06 3.48 6.86
CA THR A 45 10.20 3.56 5.94
C THR A 45 9.74 3.57 4.48
N ALA A 46 8.77 2.73 4.13
CA ALA A 46 8.22 2.66 2.77
C ALA A 46 7.48 3.93 2.37
N LEU A 47 6.62 4.47 3.24
CA LEU A 47 5.94 5.75 2.99
C LEU A 47 6.95 6.89 2.79
N ALA A 48 7.99 6.95 3.62
CA ALA A 48 9.05 7.95 3.49
C ALA A 48 9.84 7.83 2.17
N SER A 49 9.90 6.64 1.57
CA SER A 49 10.51 6.41 0.25
C SER A 49 9.54 6.53 -0.92
N GLY A 50 8.27 6.89 -0.69
CA GLY A 50 7.25 7.03 -1.73
C GLY A 50 6.53 5.73 -2.14
N VAL A 51 6.70 4.64 -1.40
CA VAL A 51 5.94 3.40 -1.57
C VAL A 51 4.62 3.51 -0.80
N THR A 52 3.51 3.28 -1.47
CA THR A 52 2.15 3.43 -0.89
C THR A 52 1.38 2.11 -0.86
N THR A 53 1.93 1.04 -1.45
CA THR A 53 1.28 -0.27 -1.54
C THR A 53 2.26 -1.39 -1.23
N PHE A 54 1.85 -2.28 -0.33
CA PHE A 54 2.56 -3.51 0.02
C PHE A 54 1.79 -4.74 -0.42
N ILE A 55 2.49 -5.68 -1.05
CA ILE A 55 1.98 -7.02 -1.35
C ILE A 55 3.02 -8.03 -0.86
N GLY A 56 2.58 -9.02 -0.09
CA GLY A 56 3.47 -10.02 0.47
C GLY A 56 2.80 -10.82 1.59
N GLY A 57 3.56 -11.36 2.53
CA GLY A 57 2.98 -12.21 3.57
C GLY A 57 3.80 -12.25 4.86
N GLY A 58 3.15 -12.59 5.96
CA GLY A 58 3.77 -12.65 7.26
C GLY A 58 2.80 -12.52 8.42
N THR A 59 3.29 -12.82 9.63
CA THR A 59 2.53 -12.77 10.88
C THR A 59 3.36 -12.16 12.00
N GLY A 60 4.20 -11.17 11.67
CA GLY A 60 5.21 -10.62 12.58
C GLY A 60 6.54 -11.40 12.55
N PRO A 61 7.39 -11.33 13.58
CA PRO A 61 8.77 -11.81 13.56
C PRO A 61 8.91 -13.34 13.74
N ALA A 62 7.92 -14.11 13.29
CA ALA A 62 7.99 -15.56 13.29
C ALA A 62 9.03 -16.06 12.30
N THR A 63 9.72 -17.17 12.61
CA THR A 63 10.74 -17.78 11.73
C THR A 63 10.22 -17.99 10.30
N GLY A 64 8.95 -18.39 10.15
CA GLY A 64 8.32 -18.57 8.84
C GLY A 64 8.23 -17.27 8.04
N THR A 65 7.88 -16.15 8.68
CA THR A 65 7.80 -14.83 8.04
C THR A 65 9.18 -14.27 7.69
N ASN A 66 10.19 -14.53 8.52
CA ASN A 66 11.57 -14.15 8.20
C ASN A 66 12.10 -14.87 6.96
N ALA A 67 11.54 -16.04 6.62
CA ALA A 67 11.95 -16.84 5.47
C ALA A 67 11.03 -16.72 4.25
N THR A 68 9.73 -16.47 4.45
CA THR A 68 8.71 -16.57 3.40
C THR A 68 7.67 -15.47 3.51
N THR A 69 7.24 -14.94 2.36
CA THR A 69 6.12 -14.02 2.25
C THR A 69 4.79 -14.78 2.32
N CYS A 70 4.52 -15.40 3.47
CA CYS A 70 3.31 -16.18 3.68
C CYS A 70 2.58 -15.79 4.96
N THR A 71 1.29 -15.53 4.84
CA THR A 71 0.33 -15.41 5.95
C THR A 71 -0.49 -16.71 6.01
N PRO A 72 -0.07 -17.72 6.80
CA PRO A 72 -0.61 -19.07 6.66
C PRO A 72 -1.96 -19.25 7.36
N GLY A 73 -3.02 -19.48 6.58
CA GLY A 73 -4.35 -19.82 7.09
C GLY A 73 -5.25 -18.61 7.35
N SER A 74 -6.57 -18.88 7.42
CA SER A 74 -7.60 -17.85 7.49
C SER A 74 -7.55 -17.01 8.78
N GLY A 75 -7.20 -17.61 9.91
CA GLY A 75 -7.07 -16.90 11.18
C GLY A 75 -5.97 -15.84 11.15
N HIS A 76 -4.80 -16.17 10.62
CA HIS A 76 -3.71 -15.21 10.45
C HIS A 76 -4.06 -14.13 9.42
N LEU A 77 -4.72 -14.48 8.31
CA LEU A 77 -5.17 -13.48 7.33
C LEU A 77 -6.12 -12.47 7.95
N ARG A 78 -7.10 -12.93 8.74
CA ARG A 78 -8.03 -12.05 9.45
C ARG A 78 -7.29 -11.09 10.38
N LEU A 79 -6.38 -11.61 11.21
CA LEU A 79 -5.62 -10.78 12.16
C LEU A 79 -4.72 -9.77 11.44
N MET A 80 -4.11 -10.15 10.32
CA MET A 80 -3.27 -9.23 9.55
C MET A 80 -4.09 -8.13 8.89
N LEU A 81 -5.27 -8.45 8.34
CA LEU A 81 -6.21 -7.46 7.82
C LEU A 81 -6.64 -6.48 8.93
N GLU A 82 -7.09 -6.99 10.08
CA GLU A 82 -7.46 -6.16 11.24
C GLU A 82 -6.28 -5.30 11.73
N SER A 83 -5.06 -5.85 11.77
CA SER A 83 -3.87 -5.12 12.22
C SER A 83 -3.45 -3.98 11.30
N THR A 84 -3.82 -4.06 10.01
CA THR A 84 -3.38 -3.09 8.99
C THR A 84 -4.40 -1.99 8.70
N ASP A 85 -5.63 -2.11 9.21
CA ASP A 85 -6.75 -1.20 8.95
C ASP A 85 -6.50 0.25 9.42
N ALA A 86 -5.56 0.44 10.36
CA ALA A 86 -5.21 1.76 10.87
C ALA A 86 -4.10 2.48 10.07
N PHE A 87 -3.47 1.82 9.08
CA PHE A 87 -2.33 2.40 8.36
C PHE A 87 -2.75 3.00 7.01
N PRO A 88 -2.17 4.16 6.62
CA PRO A 88 -2.52 4.86 5.38
C PRO A 88 -1.79 4.27 4.16
N MET A 89 -1.94 2.96 3.94
CA MET A 89 -1.35 2.23 2.82
C MET A 89 -2.32 1.19 2.28
N ASN A 90 -2.11 0.77 1.03
CA ASN A 90 -2.79 -0.39 0.48
C ASN A 90 -2.03 -1.68 0.85
N PHE A 91 -2.76 -2.74 1.20
CA PHE A 91 -2.17 -4.01 1.60
C PHE A 91 -2.76 -5.20 0.82
N GLY A 92 -1.88 -6.12 0.40
CA GLY A 92 -2.23 -7.43 -0.15
C GLY A 92 -1.48 -8.55 0.57
N PHE A 93 -2.19 -9.58 1.01
CA PHE A 93 -1.63 -10.71 1.77
C PHE A 93 -1.60 -12.00 0.95
N THR A 94 -0.43 -12.63 0.86
CA THR A 94 -0.22 -13.91 0.17
C THR A 94 -0.32 -15.08 1.15
N GLY A 95 -1.11 -16.07 0.76
CA GLY A 95 -1.23 -17.34 1.49
C GLY A 95 0.01 -18.23 1.31
N LYS A 96 0.00 -19.36 2.01
CA LYS A 96 1.00 -20.41 1.83
C LYS A 96 0.55 -21.35 0.71
N GLY A 97 1.26 -21.36 -0.42
CA GLY A 97 0.89 -22.14 -1.61
C GLY A 97 1.34 -23.59 -1.60
N ASN A 98 2.18 -24.02 -0.65
CA ASN A 98 2.66 -25.41 -0.62
C ASN A 98 1.59 -26.37 -0.08
N SER A 99 0.82 -26.95 -0.98
CA SER A 99 -0.13 -28.05 -0.73
C SER A 99 -0.01 -29.08 -1.85
N SER A 100 -0.16 -30.37 -1.52
CA SER A 100 -0.27 -31.47 -2.50
C SER A 100 -1.69 -32.01 -2.65
N ALA A 101 -2.60 -31.55 -1.80
CA ALA A 101 -4.03 -31.78 -1.89
C ALA A 101 -4.70 -30.63 -2.63
#